data_AF-A0AAW0P1W0-F1
#
_entry.id   AF-A0AAW0P1W0-F1
#
_cell.length_a   1.000
_cell.length_b   1.000
_cell.length_c   1.000
_cell.angle_alpha   90.00
_cell.angle_beta   90.00
_cell.angle_gamma   90.00
#
_symmetry.space_group_name_H-M   'P 1'
#
loop_
_entity.id
_entity.type
_entity.pdbx_description
1 polymer ?
#
loop_
_entity_poly.entity_id
_entity_poly.type
_entity_poly.pdbx_seq_one_letter_code
_entity_poly.pdbx_strand_id
1 'polypeptide(L)'
;MTARWPLVIFYNILDVSAYNAFVIWTEIFPEWNESKLYKRRIFLEELGKALVTPHIQRRQHLPRTSAAASTVREIQERTAPSTPVREVSEGKRKRKRCQVCRPCDDVDCAHRLGARAPEAGERPCVTIARIHSFQAKEIILQLARQVFPLRHNDKPVYIFRDYPAEITKQRRAFVDVRKRLEGWGARGTWEQVGVPCLRDYNGRPNFVWGDAL
;
A
#
# COMPACT_ATOMS: atom_id res chain seq x y z
N MET A 1 0.52 17.48 -19.86
CA MET A 1 1.21 16.16 -19.99
C MET A 1 1.79 15.78 -18.64
N THR A 2 1.71 14.51 -18.24
CA THR A 2 2.24 14.07 -16.94
C THR A 2 3.78 14.03 -17.02
N ALA A 3 4.48 14.62 -16.05
CA ALA A 3 5.95 14.65 -16.03
C ALA A 3 6.58 13.29 -15.63
N ARG A 4 5.79 12.22 -15.62
CA ARG A 4 6.18 10.88 -15.16
C ARG A 4 6.23 9.95 -16.36
N TRP A 5 7.43 9.71 -16.89
CA TRP A 5 7.65 8.88 -18.07
C TRP A 5 6.98 7.49 -18.04
N PRO A 6 6.87 6.75 -16.90
CA PRO A 6 6.24 5.43 -16.91
C PRO A 6 4.75 5.51 -17.27
N LEU A 7 4.10 6.60 -16.88
CA LEU A 7 2.68 6.80 -17.14
C LEU A 7 2.42 7.12 -18.61
N VAL A 8 3.35 7.81 -19.28
CA VAL A 8 3.30 8.05 -20.74
C VAL A 8 3.37 6.72 -21.50
N ILE A 9 4.28 5.82 -21.11
CA ILE A 9 4.36 4.48 -21.72
C ILE A 9 3.08 3.70 -21.47
N PHE A 10 2.53 3.75 -20.25
CA PHE A 10 1.27 3.07 -19.93
C PHE A 10 0.12 3.56 -20.82
N TYR A 11 -0.01 4.87 -21.05
CA TYR A 11 -1.02 5.39 -21.97
C TYR A 11 -0.82 4.91 -23.41
N ASN A 12 0.43 4.89 -23.89
CA ASN A 12 0.73 4.34 -25.21
C ASN A 12 0.32 2.86 -25.33
N ILE A 13 0.59 2.05 -24.29
CA ILE A 13 0.18 0.63 -24.26
C ILE A 13 -1.35 0.51 -24.35
N LEU A 14 -2.09 1.34 -23.60
CA LEU A 14 -3.55 1.33 -23.66
C LEU A 14 -4.08 1.71 -25.05
N ASP A 15 -3.50 2.75 -25.67
CA ASP A 15 -3.93 3.23 -26.99
C ASP A 15 -3.68 2.18 -28.08
N VAL A 16 -2.50 1.57 -28.12
CA VAL A 16 -2.16 0.52 -29.09
C VAL A 16 -3.03 -0.71 -28.88
N SER A 17 -3.21 -1.14 -27.62
CA SER A 17 -4.01 -2.32 -27.30
C SER A 17 -5.48 -2.13 -27.69
N ALA A 18 -6.06 -0.96 -27.39
CA ALA A 18 -7.45 -0.68 -27.71
C ALA A 18 -7.69 -0.54 -29.22
N TYR A 19 -6.73 0.02 -29.96
CA TYR A 19 -6.81 0.07 -31.42
C TYR A 19 -6.72 -1.33 -32.04
N ASN A 20 -5.79 -2.17 -31.57
CA ASN A 20 -5.67 -3.54 -32.05
C ASN A 20 -6.94 -4.36 -31.78
N ALA A 21 -7.52 -4.22 -30.58
CA ALA A 21 -8.80 -4.85 -30.24
C ALA A 21 -9.95 -4.36 -31.14
N PHE A 22 -9.98 -3.06 -31.47
CA PHE A 22 -10.96 -2.48 -32.38
C PHE A 22 -10.86 -3.08 -33.79
N VAL A 23 -9.65 -3.19 -34.35
CA VAL A 23 -9.43 -3.80 -35.68
C VAL A 23 -9.92 -5.24 -35.68
N ILE A 24 -9.53 -6.05 -34.69
CA ILE A 24 -9.99 -7.44 -34.57
C ILE A 24 -11.52 -7.50 -34.48
N TRP A 25 -12.14 -6.62 -33.68
CA TRP A 25 -13.59 -6.58 -33.52
C TRP A 25 -14.31 -6.26 -34.84
N THR A 26 -13.81 -5.30 -35.61
CA THR A 26 -14.43 -4.92 -36.89
C THR A 26 -14.29 -5.99 -37.97
N GLU A 27 -13.24 -6.80 -37.91
CA GLU A 27 -13.07 -7.94 -38.83
C GLU A 27 -14.02 -9.10 -38.48
N ILE A 28 -14.26 -9.34 -37.19
CA ILE A 28 -15.18 -10.41 -36.74
C ILE A 28 -16.65 -9.99 -36.93
N PHE A 29 -16.97 -8.70 -36.72
CA PHE A 29 -18.33 -8.17 -36.79
C PHE A 29 -18.43 -6.99 -37.77
N PRO A 30 -18.42 -7.24 -39.09
CA PRO A 30 -18.47 -6.18 -40.10
C PRO A 30 -19.77 -5.37 -40.05
N GLU A 31 -20.89 -6.04 -39.71
CA GLU A 31 -22.23 -5.44 -39.61
C GLU A 31 -22.40 -4.50 -38.40
N TRP A 32 -21.45 -4.51 -37.46
CA TRP A 32 -21.54 -3.70 -36.26
C TRP A 32 -21.34 -2.20 -36.57
N ASN A 33 -22.42 -1.43 -36.36
CA ASN A 33 -22.47 0.02 -36.60
C ASN A 33 -22.09 0.46 -38.04
N GLU A 34 -22.46 -0.31 -39.07
CA GLU A 34 -22.17 -0.03 -40.48
C GLU A 34 -22.47 1.41 -40.94
N SER A 35 -23.61 1.95 -40.51
CA SER A 35 -24.07 3.29 -40.90
C SER A 35 -23.32 4.45 -40.23
N LYS A 36 -22.46 4.18 -39.24
CA LYS A 36 -21.79 5.22 -38.46
C LYS A 36 -20.32 5.35 -38.84
N LEU A 37 -19.89 6.58 -39.11
CA LEU A 37 -18.49 6.90 -39.46
C LEU A 37 -17.54 6.93 -38.24
N TYR A 38 -18.08 7.01 -37.01
CA TYR A 38 -17.31 7.14 -35.77
C TYR A 38 -17.21 5.82 -34.97
N LYS A 39 -17.08 4.68 -35.68
CA LYS A 39 -17.06 3.32 -35.08
C LYS A 39 -16.02 3.16 -33.96
N ARG A 40 -14.81 3.70 -34.15
CA ARG A 40 -13.74 3.65 -33.13
C ARG A 40 -14.17 4.32 -31.81
N ARG A 41 -14.87 5.46 -31.88
CA ARG A 41 -15.34 6.16 -30.68
C ARG A 41 -16.39 5.34 -29.94
N ILE A 42 -17.33 4.74 -30.67
CA ILE A 42 -18.36 3.88 -30.09
C ILE A 42 -17.72 2.67 -29.41
N PHE A 43 -16.75 2.05 -30.08
CA PHE A 43 -16.05 0.89 -29.54
C PHE A 43 -15.36 1.22 -28.22
N LEU A 44 -14.61 2.34 -28.18
CA LEU A 44 -13.93 2.78 -26.95
C LEU A 44 -14.91 3.13 -25.84
N GLU A 45 -16.08 3.70 -26.18
CA GLU A 45 -17.12 4.01 -25.21
C GLU A 45 -17.74 2.74 -24.61
N GLU A 46 -18.08 1.76 -25.44
CA GLU A 46 -18.62 0.47 -25.00
C GLU A 46 -17.59 -0.32 -24.20
N LEU A 47 -16.34 -0.37 -24.68
CA LEU A 47 -15.22 -0.99 -23.96
C LEU A 47 -15.02 -0.36 -22.59
N GLY A 48 -14.99 0.97 -22.51
CA GLY A 48 -14.84 1.70 -21.25
C GLY A 48 -15.97 1.39 -20.28
N LYS A 49 -17.23 1.39 -20.76
CA LYS A 49 -18.39 1.01 -19.94
C LYS A 49 -18.28 -0.43 -19.46
N ALA A 50 -17.93 -1.38 -20.33
CA ALA A 50 -17.81 -2.79 -19.99
C ALA A 50 -16.72 -3.04 -18.93
N LEU A 51 -15.56 -2.40 -19.05
CA LEU A 51 -14.47 -2.52 -18.08
C LEU A 51 -14.82 -1.93 -16.72
N VAL A 52 -15.51 -0.78 -16.69
CA VAL A 52 -15.76 -0.03 -15.45
C VAL A 52 -17.00 -0.53 -14.71
N THR A 53 -18.01 -1.06 -15.40
CA THR A 53 -19.27 -1.54 -14.80
C THR A 53 -19.09 -2.49 -13.60
N PRO A 54 -18.27 -3.57 -13.66
CA PRO A 54 -18.11 -4.47 -12.51
C PRO A 54 -17.39 -3.80 -11.33
N HIS A 55 -16.62 -2.74 -11.57
CA HIS A 55 -16.01 -1.94 -10.50
C HIS A 55 -17.00 -0.95 -9.89
N ILE A 56 -17.91 -0.39 -10.69
CA ILE A 56 -19.02 0.44 -10.19
C ILE A 56 -19.97 -0.39 -9.34
N GLN A 57 -20.34 -1.59 -9.78
CA GLN A 57 -21.23 -2.48 -9.02
C GLN A 57 -20.66 -2.81 -7.64
N ARG A 58 -19.37 -3.14 -7.54
CA ARG A 58 -18.69 -3.47 -6.27
C ARG A 58 -18.43 -2.27 -5.35
N ARG A 59 -18.73 -1.04 -5.79
CA ARG A 59 -18.44 0.17 -5.03
C ARG A 59 -19.39 0.31 -3.83
N GLN A 60 -18.84 0.24 -2.62
CA GLN A 60 -19.62 0.39 -1.37
C GLN A 60 -19.92 1.85 -1.00
N HIS A 61 -19.07 2.79 -1.41
CA HIS A 61 -19.21 4.21 -1.07
C HIS A 61 -19.58 5.03 -2.29
N LEU A 62 -20.71 5.73 -2.19
CA LEU A 62 -21.18 6.63 -3.23
C LEU A 62 -20.22 7.82 -3.39
N PRO A 63 -20.00 8.28 -4.63
CA PRO A 63 -19.31 9.54 -4.90
C PRO A 63 -19.95 10.71 -4.15
N ARG A 64 -19.15 11.73 -3.82
CA ARG A 64 -19.61 12.94 -3.10
C ARG A 64 -20.56 13.80 -3.94
N THR A 65 -20.44 13.75 -5.26
CA THR A 65 -21.26 14.56 -6.17
C THR A 65 -22.58 13.86 -6.48
N SER A 66 -23.69 14.61 -6.41
CA SER A 66 -25.03 14.08 -6.63
C SER A 66 -25.19 13.40 -8.00
N ALA A 67 -24.72 14.03 -9.08
CA ALA A 67 -24.79 13.48 -10.43
C ALA A 67 -24.08 12.11 -10.57
N ALA A 68 -22.86 11.99 -10.04
CA ALA A 68 -22.12 10.73 -10.09
C ALA A 68 -22.73 9.67 -9.16
N ALA A 69 -23.30 10.08 -8.02
CA ALA A 69 -24.03 9.17 -7.14
C ALA A 69 -25.28 8.59 -7.81
N SER A 70 -26.04 9.40 -8.56
CA SER A 70 -27.20 8.93 -9.32
C SER A 70 -26.82 7.90 -10.38
N THR A 71 -25.77 8.15 -11.17
CA THR A 71 -25.29 7.18 -12.18
C THR A 71 -24.81 5.87 -11.55
N VAL A 72 -24.12 5.93 -10.41
CA VAL A 72 -23.68 4.72 -9.69
C VAL A 72 -24.87 3.91 -9.18
N ARG A 73 -25.89 4.57 -8.63
CA ARG A 73 -27.13 3.91 -8.18
C ARG A 73 -27.86 3.24 -9.34
N GLU A 74 -28.04 3.95 -10.44
CA GLU A 74 -28.70 3.42 -11.64
C GLU A 74 -28.00 2.14 -12.17
N ILE A 75 -26.67 2.14 -12.24
CA ILE A 75 -25.88 0.98 -12.68
C ILE A 75 -25.98 -0.20 -11.69
N GLN A 76 -26.03 0.09 -10.39
CA GLN A 76 -26.22 -0.92 -9.34
C GLN A 76 -27.63 -1.53 -9.38
N GLU A 77 -28.66 -0.71 -9.61
CA GLU A 77 -30.07 -1.12 -9.65
C GLU A 77 -30.40 -1.93 -10.91
N ARG A 78 -29.83 -1.58 -12.08
CA ARG A 78 -30.02 -2.31 -13.35
C ARG A 78 -29.54 -3.77 -13.33
N THR A 79 -28.72 -4.17 -12.34
CA THR A 79 -28.10 -5.51 -12.28
C THR A 79 -28.60 -6.34 -11.10
N ALA A 80 -29.84 -6.10 -10.63
CA ALA A 80 -30.46 -6.96 -9.62
C ALA A 80 -31.39 -8.01 -10.25
N PRO A 81 -30.90 -9.22 -10.59
CA PRO A 81 -31.72 -10.42 -10.55
C PRO A 81 -31.68 -11.05 -9.16
N SER A 82 -32.86 -11.50 -8.73
CA SER A 82 -33.13 -12.36 -7.59
C SER A 82 -32.25 -13.62 -7.60
N THR A 83 -31.35 -13.74 -6.62
CA THR A 83 -30.79 -15.04 -6.22
C THR A 83 -30.45 -14.95 -4.73
N PRO A 84 -30.85 -15.93 -3.89
CA PRO A 84 -30.69 -15.83 -2.45
C PRO A 84 -29.20 -15.94 -2.11
N VAL A 85 -28.58 -14.80 -1.83
CA VAL A 85 -27.26 -14.75 -1.25
C VAL A 85 -27.41 -15.32 0.16
N ARG A 86 -26.91 -16.54 0.35
CA ARG A 86 -26.76 -17.19 1.65
C ARG A 86 -26.26 -16.16 2.66
N GLU A 87 -27.03 -15.96 3.71
CA GLU A 87 -26.59 -15.28 4.92
C GLU A 87 -25.39 -16.05 5.48
N VAL A 88 -24.19 -15.53 5.25
CA VAL A 88 -23.06 -15.77 6.15
C VAL A 88 -23.04 -14.57 7.08
N SER A 89 -23.65 -14.78 8.24
CA SER A 89 -23.61 -13.91 9.40
C SER A 89 -22.21 -13.91 10.01
N GLU A 90 -21.30 -13.11 9.44
CA GLU A 90 -20.10 -12.68 10.17
C GLU A 90 -20.03 -11.16 10.15
N GLY A 91 -20.23 -10.57 11.34
CA GLY A 91 -20.33 -9.13 11.55
C GLY A 91 -19.17 -8.38 10.90
N LYS A 92 -19.48 -7.62 9.85
CA LYS A 92 -18.55 -6.65 9.26
C LYS A 92 -18.19 -5.63 10.32
N ARG A 93 -17.05 -5.83 11.00
CA ARG A 93 -16.43 -4.81 11.85
C ARG A 93 -16.09 -3.63 10.94
N LYS A 94 -16.97 -2.62 10.92
CA LYS A 94 -16.78 -1.36 10.20
C LYS A 94 -15.43 -0.78 10.65
N ARG A 95 -14.62 -0.29 9.70
CA ARG A 95 -13.38 0.44 10.00
C ARG A 95 -13.75 1.65 10.88
N LYS A 96 -13.35 1.63 12.15
CA LYS A 96 -13.53 2.75 13.08
C LYS A 96 -12.25 3.59 13.09
N ARG A 97 -12.40 4.91 13.15
CA ARG A 97 -11.27 5.81 13.40
C ARG A 97 -10.77 5.59 14.83
N CYS A 98 -9.46 5.65 15.03
CA CYS A 98 -8.84 5.69 16.36
C CYS A 98 -9.48 6.83 17.18
N GLN A 99 -10.05 6.53 18.35
CA GLN A 99 -10.74 7.53 19.20
C GLN A 99 -9.75 8.50 19.88
N VAL A 100 -8.47 8.12 19.96
CA VAL A 100 -7.38 8.92 20.55
C VAL A 100 -6.81 9.91 19.53
N CYS A 101 -6.87 9.56 18.25
CA CYS A 101 -6.21 10.28 17.19
C CYS A 101 -7.18 11.37 16.68
N ARG A 102 -6.78 12.66 16.72
CA ARG A 102 -7.42 13.69 15.90
C ARG A 102 -7.41 13.27 14.42
N PRO A 103 -8.19 13.90 13.53
CA PRO A 103 -8.09 13.66 12.10
C PRO A 103 -6.72 14.01 11.50
N CYS A 104 -5.67 13.26 11.83
CA CYS A 104 -4.36 13.43 11.24
C CYS A 104 -4.29 12.49 10.03
N ASP A 105 -4.01 13.07 8.88
CA ASP A 105 -4.00 12.43 7.58
C ASP A 105 -2.71 11.62 7.34
N ASP A 106 -1.98 11.27 8.41
CA ASP A 106 -0.62 10.73 8.29
C ASP A 106 -0.59 9.20 8.18
N VAL A 107 -1.59 8.48 8.69
CA VAL A 107 -1.63 7.00 8.66
C VAL A 107 -2.65 6.52 7.63
N ASP A 108 -2.15 5.99 6.51
CA ASP A 108 -2.97 5.46 5.42
C ASP A 108 -3.71 4.19 5.81
N CYS A 109 -2.98 3.24 6.42
CA CYS A 109 -3.52 1.96 6.84
C CYS A 109 -2.69 1.36 7.98
N ALA A 110 -3.35 0.64 8.87
CA ALA A 110 -2.69 -0.17 9.89
C ALA A 110 -3.40 -1.51 10.01
N HIS A 111 -2.62 -2.59 10.09
CA HIS A 111 -3.15 -3.95 10.24
C HIS A 111 -2.20 -4.81 11.08
N ARG A 112 -2.75 -5.86 11.67
CA ARG A 112 -1.96 -6.86 12.41
C ARG A 112 -1.46 -7.92 11.44
N LEU A 113 -0.22 -8.35 11.65
CA LEU A 113 0.29 -9.58 11.05
C LEU A 113 -0.35 -10.77 11.78
N GLY A 114 -1.05 -11.62 11.02
CA GLY A 114 -1.80 -12.76 11.55
C GLY A 114 -3.32 -12.58 11.44
N ALA A 115 -4.02 -13.69 11.18
CA ALA A 115 -5.46 -13.69 10.94
C ALA A 115 -6.31 -13.56 12.22
N ARG A 116 -5.75 -13.92 13.38
CA ARG A 116 -6.47 -13.95 14.67
C ARG A 116 -5.90 -12.92 15.64
N ALA A 117 -6.75 -12.38 16.50
CA ALA A 117 -6.30 -11.55 17.60
C ALA A 117 -5.64 -12.44 18.66
N PRO A 118 -4.52 -12.02 19.26
CA PRO A 118 -3.90 -12.78 20.35
C PRO A 118 -4.83 -12.81 21.56
N GLU A 119 -4.89 -13.95 22.23
CA GLU A 119 -5.63 -14.12 23.48
C GLU A 119 -4.90 -13.45 24.66
N ALA A 120 -5.58 -13.29 25.79
CA ALA A 120 -5.02 -12.63 26.96
C ALA A 120 -3.84 -13.45 27.50
N GLY A 121 -2.63 -12.89 27.39
CA GLY A 121 -1.38 -13.54 27.83
C GLY A 121 -0.50 -14.04 26.69
N GLU A 122 -1.03 -14.14 25.47
CA GLU A 122 -0.23 -14.47 24.29
C GLU A 122 0.67 -13.30 23.86
N ARG A 123 1.75 -13.63 23.14
CA ARG A 123 2.64 -12.61 22.59
C ARG A 123 1.84 -11.72 21.61
N PRO A 124 1.86 -10.38 21.78
CA PRO A 124 1.11 -9.50 20.91
C PRO A 124 1.60 -9.61 19.46
N CYS A 125 0.66 -9.71 18.52
CA CYS A 125 0.96 -9.72 17.10
C CYS A 125 1.55 -8.37 16.65
N VAL A 126 2.55 -8.44 15.77
CA VAL A 126 3.15 -7.25 15.16
C VAL A 126 2.08 -6.48 14.38
N THR A 127 2.09 -5.15 14.51
CA THR A 127 1.23 -4.26 13.73
C THR A 127 2.07 -3.53 12.69
N ILE A 128 1.65 -3.61 11.43
CA ILE A 128 2.25 -2.84 10.33
C ILE A 128 1.37 -1.62 10.08
N ALA A 129 1.98 -0.43 10.13
CA ALA A 129 1.35 0.82 9.79
C ALA A 129 2.05 1.47 8.57
N ARG A 130 1.26 1.84 7.56
CA ARG A 130 1.72 2.65 6.43
C ARG A 130 1.43 4.11 6.72
N ILE A 131 2.48 4.92 6.72
CA ILE A 131 2.43 6.35 6.97
C ILE A 131 2.71 7.07 5.63
N HIS A 132 1.84 8.01 5.26
CA HIS A 132 1.94 8.74 3.99
C HIS A 132 3.12 9.70 3.98
N SER A 133 3.26 10.49 5.06
CA SER A 133 4.32 11.49 5.21
C SER A 133 5.65 10.82 5.56
N PHE A 134 6.64 10.97 4.67
CA PHE A 134 8.00 10.52 4.91
C PHE A 134 8.61 11.18 6.15
N GLN A 135 8.41 12.49 6.32
CA GLN A 135 8.92 13.24 7.46
C GLN A 135 8.31 12.73 8.78
N ALA A 136 6.99 12.48 8.81
CA ALA A 136 6.33 11.95 9.99
C ALA A 136 6.88 10.56 10.36
N LYS A 137 7.07 9.68 9.37
CA LYS A 137 7.68 8.36 9.59
C LYS A 137 9.06 8.45 10.21
N GLU A 138 9.94 9.32 9.69
CA GLU A 138 11.30 9.45 10.22
C GLU A 138 11.34 10.10 11.60
N ILE A 139 10.50 11.12 11.85
CA ILE A 139 10.36 11.74 13.17
C ILE A 139 9.88 10.70 14.19
N ILE A 140 8.88 9.88 13.86
CA ILE A 140 8.38 8.81 14.74
C ILE A 140 9.49 7.81 15.05
N LEU A 141 10.26 7.37 14.04
CA LEU A 141 11.38 6.45 14.24
C LEU A 141 12.52 7.06 15.06
N GLN A 142 12.76 8.36 14.94
CA GLN A 142 13.75 9.08 15.73
C GLN A 142 13.31 9.22 17.19
N LEU A 143 12.08 9.67 17.43
CA LEU A 143 11.51 9.83 18.76
C LEU A 143 11.41 8.47 19.48
N ALA A 144 11.01 7.41 18.78
CA ALA A 144 10.96 6.07 19.34
C ALA A 144 12.34 5.56 19.81
N ARG A 145 13.42 5.96 19.11
CA ARG A 145 14.81 5.65 19.52
C ARG A 145 15.25 6.48 20.73
N GLN A 146 14.84 7.75 20.81
CA GLN A 146 15.22 8.65 21.90
C GLN A 146 14.52 8.34 23.22
N VAL A 147 13.23 8.01 23.17
CA VAL A 147 12.39 7.74 24.37
C VAL A 147 12.49 6.27 24.81
N PHE A 148 13.38 5.48 24.20
CA PHE A 148 13.49 4.05 24.47
C PHE A 148 13.83 3.76 25.95
N PRO A 149 13.12 2.85 26.64
CA PRO A 149 12.03 2.01 26.14
C PRO A 149 10.68 2.73 26.11
N LEU A 150 10.04 2.76 24.94
CA LEU A 150 8.68 3.28 24.79
C LEU A 150 7.69 2.34 25.50
N ARG A 151 6.84 2.87 26.38
CA ARG A 151 5.86 2.08 27.14
C ARG A 151 4.43 2.44 26.73
N HIS A 152 3.58 1.43 26.61
CA HIS A 152 2.15 1.58 26.41
C HIS A 152 1.41 0.57 27.30
N ASN A 153 0.53 1.03 28.19
CA ASN A 153 -0.10 0.21 29.23
C ASN A 153 0.92 -0.61 30.04
N ASP A 154 2.00 0.06 30.47
CA ASP A 154 3.14 -0.53 31.20
C ASP A 154 3.90 -1.66 30.48
N LYS A 155 3.61 -1.91 29.21
CA LYS A 155 4.31 -2.88 28.37
C LYS A 155 5.27 -2.18 27.40
N PRO A 156 6.50 -2.68 27.22
CA PRO A 156 7.44 -2.11 26.27
C PRO A 156 6.92 -2.33 24.84
N VAL A 157 6.94 -1.26 24.04
CA VAL A 157 6.59 -1.26 22.63
C VAL A 157 7.84 -0.89 21.84
N TYR A 158 8.08 -1.66 20.77
CA TYR A 158 9.18 -1.42 19.88
C TYR A 158 8.67 -0.97 18.51
N ILE A 159 9.18 0.15 18.03
CA ILE A 159 8.85 0.70 16.71
C ILE A 159 10.09 0.60 15.83
N PHE A 160 9.97 -0.11 14.72
CA PHE A 160 11.06 -0.31 13.77
C PHE A 160 10.60 -0.02 12.35
N ARG A 161 11.56 0.28 11.48
CA ARG A 161 11.31 0.41 10.05
C ARG A 161 11.07 -0.98 9.45
N ASP A 162 10.03 -1.11 8.65
CA ASP A 162 9.75 -2.33 7.89
C ASP A 162 10.71 -2.43 6.71
N TYR A 163 11.61 -3.41 6.76
CA TYR A 163 12.60 -3.67 5.72
C TYR A 163 12.18 -4.90 4.92
N PRO A 164 12.45 -4.94 3.60
CA PRO A 164 12.19 -6.13 2.81
C PRO A 164 12.98 -7.33 3.35
N ALA A 165 12.48 -8.54 3.08
CA ALA A 165 13.02 -9.79 3.63
C ALA A 165 14.53 -9.94 3.41
N GLU A 166 15.02 -9.52 2.24
CA GLU A 166 16.44 -9.57 1.89
C GLU A 166 17.30 -8.70 2.83
N ILE A 167 16.89 -7.46 3.06
CA ILE A 167 17.59 -6.55 3.99
C ILE A 167 17.51 -7.06 5.43
N THR A 168 16.38 -7.67 5.81
CA THR A 168 16.24 -8.29 7.13
C THR A 168 17.19 -9.49 7.28
N LYS A 169 17.36 -10.30 6.24
CA LYS A 169 18.30 -11.44 6.21
C LYS A 169 19.75 -10.96 6.33
N GLN A 170 20.13 -9.95 5.54
CA GLN A 170 21.45 -9.33 5.63
C GLN A 170 21.73 -8.80 7.05
N ARG A 171 20.79 -8.04 7.63
CA ARG A 171 20.92 -7.52 9.00
C ARG A 171 21.06 -8.62 10.06
N ARG A 172 20.41 -9.77 9.88
CA ARG A 172 20.53 -10.91 10.80
C ARG A 172 21.93 -11.50 10.80
N ALA A 173 22.61 -11.54 9.65
CA ALA A 173 23.98 -12.06 9.55
C ALA A 173 24.99 -11.28 10.42
N PHE A 174 24.73 -10.00 10.68
CA PHE A 174 25.61 -9.14 11.48
C PHE A 174 25.26 -9.11 12.98
N VAL A 175 24.27 -9.88 13.45
CA VAL A 175 23.85 -9.85 14.86
C VAL A 175 24.97 -10.31 15.79
N ASP A 176 25.70 -11.36 15.41
CA ASP A 176 26.77 -11.93 16.25
C ASP A 176 27.99 -11.01 16.29
N VAL A 177 28.35 -10.40 15.15
CA VAL A 177 29.39 -9.37 15.07
C VAL A 177 29.05 -8.20 15.99
N ARG A 178 27.79 -7.75 15.98
CA ARG A 178 27.34 -6.65 16.84
C ARG A 178 27.45 -6.99 18.33
N LYS A 179 27.02 -8.19 18.75
CA LYS A 179 27.15 -8.61 20.17
C LYS A 179 28.60 -8.59 20.64
N ARG A 180 29.53 -9.02 19.77
CA ARG A 180 30.97 -8.98 20.07
C ARG A 180 31.47 -7.55 20.22
N LEU A 181 31.12 -6.66 19.29
CA LEU A 181 31.49 -5.24 19.33
C LEU A 181 30.89 -4.49 20.53
N GLU A 182 29.64 -4.80 20.91
CA GLU A 182 28.99 -4.23 22.09
C GLU A 182 29.72 -4.66 23.38
N GLY A 183 30.15 -5.92 23.46
CA GLY A 183 30.99 -6.41 24.56
C GLY A 183 32.36 -5.70 24.66
N TRP A 184 32.80 -5.05 23.58
CA TRP A 184 34.03 -4.28 23.50
C TRP A 184 33.78 -2.76 23.66
N GLY A 185 32.54 -2.37 23.98
CA GLY A 185 32.16 -0.98 24.25
C GLY A 185 31.86 -0.12 22.99
N ALA A 186 31.90 -0.70 21.79
CA ALA A 186 31.56 0.01 20.56
C ALA A 186 30.03 0.06 20.35
N ARG A 187 29.47 1.27 20.17
CA ARG A 187 28.03 1.48 19.89
C ARG A 187 27.82 1.79 18.40
N GLY A 188 27.25 0.83 17.66
CA GLY A 188 26.88 1.01 16.24
C GLY A 188 25.39 1.35 16.06
N THR A 189 25.08 2.27 15.14
CA THR A 189 23.70 2.59 14.73
C THR A 189 23.53 2.38 13.23
N TRP A 190 22.53 1.60 12.81
CA TRP A 190 22.20 1.40 11.40
C TRP A 190 21.39 2.59 10.87
N GLU A 191 22.02 3.55 10.20
CA GLU A 191 21.32 4.75 9.68
C GLU A 191 20.97 4.65 8.18
N GLN A 192 21.60 3.78 7.39
CA GLN A 192 21.26 3.56 5.98
C GLN A 192 21.36 2.08 5.56
N VAL A 193 20.75 1.78 4.42
CA VAL A 193 20.52 0.45 3.86
C VAL A 193 21.80 -0.38 3.89
N GLY A 194 21.80 -1.49 4.64
CA GLY A 194 22.85 -2.51 4.57
C GLY A 194 24.24 -2.16 5.14
N VAL A 195 24.53 -0.91 5.52
CA VAL A 195 25.88 -0.53 5.98
C VAL A 195 25.87 -0.17 7.48
N PRO A 196 26.71 -0.83 8.31
CA PRO A 196 26.85 -0.45 9.71
C PRO A 196 27.68 0.83 9.81
N CYS A 197 27.08 1.93 10.26
CA CYS A 197 27.84 3.10 10.72
C CYS A 197 28.37 2.82 12.13
N LEU A 198 29.68 2.56 12.24
CA LEU A 198 30.39 2.58 13.50
C LEU A 198 30.71 4.03 13.86
N ARG A 199 30.25 4.48 15.03
CA ARG A 199 30.70 5.74 15.63
C ARG A 199 31.78 5.41 16.64
N ASP A 200 32.85 6.19 16.65
CA ASP A 200 33.90 6.08 17.66
C ASP A 200 33.41 6.60 19.03
N TYR A 201 34.24 6.43 20.07
CA TYR A 201 33.97 6.92 21.43
C TYR A 201 33.71 8.43 21.50
N ASN A 202 34.09 9.19 20.46
CA ASN A 202 33.94 10.65 20.36
C ASN A 202 32.78 11.07 19.43
N GLY A 203 31.94 10.14 18.98
CA GLY A 203 30.74 10.43 18.20
C GLY A 203 30.96 10.82 16.74
N ARG A 204 32.19 10.67 16.20
CA ARG A 204 32.49 10.89 14.78
C ARG A 204 32.13 9.64 13.97
N PRO A 205 31.50 9.78 12.78
CA PRO A 205 31.28 8.65 11.88
C PRO A 205 32.65 8.23 11.31
N ASN A 206 33.15 7.08 11.76
CA ASN A 206 34.36 6.49 11.22
C ASN A 206 33.96 5.38 10.24
N PHE A 207 34.45 5.51 9.01
CA PHE A 207 34.41 4.53 7.93
C PHE A 207 33.04 4.22 7.30
N VAL A 208 32.90 4.69 6.06
CA VAL A 208 32.05 4.05 5.05
C VAL A 208 32.83 2.82 4.58
N TRP A 209 32.34 1.61 4.87
CA TRP A 209 32.87 0.40 4.24
C TRP A 209 32.43 0.39 2.77
N GLY A 210 33.26 0.98 1.92
CA GLY A 210 33.24 0.88 0.47
C GLY A 210 34.69 0.95 0.00
N ASP A 211 35.09 -0.01 -0.84
CA ASP A 211 36.43 -0.20 -1.42
C ASP A 211 37.40 -1.09 -0.63
N ALA A 212 37.10 -2.39 -0.61
CA ALA A 212 38.10 -3.44 -0.79
C ALA A 212 37.42 -4.77 -1.18
N LEU A 213 37.54 -5.09 -2.47
CA LEU A 213 37.20 -6.35 -3.19
C LEU A 213 35.72 -6.60 -3.53
#